data_AF-A0A345E361-F1
#
_entry.id   AF-A0A345E361-F1
#
_cell.length_a   1.000
_cell.length_b   1.000
_cell.length_c   1.000
_cell.angle_alpha   90.00
_cell.angle_beta   90.00
_cell.angle_gamma   90.00
#
_symmetry.space_group_name_H-M   'P 1'
#
loop_
_entity.id
_entity.type
_entity.pdbx_description
1 polymer ?
#
loop_
_entity_poly.entity_id
_entity_poly.type
_entity_poly.pdbx_seq_one_letter_code
_entity_poly.pdbx_strand_id
1 'polypeptide(L)'
;MQPLQFAVPVGALDALEPYIAHVVLALVVVNMLTRIRAHSVHQSQVDDGAEELSRYFPHSLTSIALVLASFAFLVIEPHGGMVMSVLAIGLFLTDFFEFESRQVEARNDMTFERPKGAVAASVLALLYAGYQSLFVFIEPLWNAVV
;
A
#
# COMPACT_ATOMS: atom_id res chain seq x y z
N MET A 1 -11.89 39.87 1.09
CA MET A 1 -11.11 38.68 0.68
C MET A 1 -11.61 37.51 1.50
N GLN A 2 -12.08 36.43 0.88
CA GLN A 2 -12.50 35.24 1.62
C GLN A 2 -11.23 34.53 2.13
N PRO A 3 -11.11 34.25 3.44
CA PRO A 3 -9.91 33.65 4.03
C PRO A 3 -9.61 32.22 3.51
N LEU A 4 -10.52 31.61 2.75
CA LEU A 4 -10.40 30.28 2.15
C LEU A 4 -9.69 30.26 0.79
N GLN A 5 -9.34 31.42 0.23
CA GLN A 5 -8.65 31.51 -1.07
C GLN A 5 -7.19 31.00 -1.02
N PHE A 6 -6.71 30.53 0.14
CA PHE A 6 -5.41 29.87 0.31
C PHE A 6 -5.44 28.34 0.09
N ALA A 7 -6.62 27.72 -0.09
CA ALA A 7 -6.74 26.29 -0.38
C ALA A 7 -6.53 25.93 -1.88
N VAL A 8 -5.92 26.82 -2.66
CA VAL A 8 -5.68 26.64 -4.11
C VAL A 8 -4.90 25.34 -4.46
N PRO A 9 -3.97 24.81 -3.64
CA PRO A 9 -3.37 23.50 -3.91
C PRO A 9 -4.36 22.33 -3.76
N VAL A 10 -5.38 22.48 -2.91
CA VAL A 10 -6.37 21.43 -2.63
C VAL A 10 -7.44 21.39 -3.71
N GLY A 11 -7.88 22.54 -4.22
CA GLY A 11 -8.88 22.59 -5.31
C GLY A 11 -8.41 21.93 -6.62
N ALA A 12 -7.09 21.79 -6.84
CA ALA A 12 -6.56 21.02 -7.96
C ALA A 12 -6.78 19.50 -7.80
N LEU A 13 -6.97 19.02 -6.57
CA LEU A 13 -7.23 17.61 -6.24
C LEU A 13 -8.71 17.24 -6.37
N ASP A 14 -9.62 18.21 -6.40
CA ASP A 14 -11.07 17.97 -6.56
C ASP A 14 -11.35 17.15 -7.84
N ALA A 15 -10.59 17.38 -8.91
CA ALA A 15 -10.71 16.60 -10.15
C ALA A 15 -10.36 15.10 -9.99
N LEU A 16 -9.65 14.72 -8.93
CA LEU A 16 -9.29 13.35 -8.61
C LEU A 16 -10.31 12.65 -7.72
N GLU A 17 -11.28 13.37 -7.15
CA GLU A 17 -12.29 12.83 -6.22
C GLU A 17 -12.95 11.53 -6.74
N PRO A 18 -13.40 11.43 -8.00
CA PRO A 18 -14.05 10.19 -8.48
C PRO A 18 -13.09 9.00 -8.65
N TYR A 19 -11.77 9.27 -8.69
CA TYR A 19 -10.77 8.29 -9.12
C TYR A 19 -9.83 7.88 -8.00
N ILE A 20 -9.69 8.68 -6.94
CA ILE A 20 -8.63 8.49 -5.95
C ILE A 20 -8.72 7.13 -5.25
N ALA A 21 -9.93 6.67 -4.91
CA ALA A 21 -10.13 5.34 -4.32
C ALA A 21 -9.68 4.21 -5.28
N HIS A 22 -9.95 4.36 -6.57
CA HIS A 22 -9.52 3.40 -7.61
C HIS A 22 -7.99 3.39 -7.79
N VAL A 23 -7.36 4.56 -7.73
CA VAL A 23 -5.89 4.69 -7.78
C VAL A 23 -5.25 4.02 -6.57
N VAL A 24 -5.79 4.23 -5.37
CA VAL A 24 -5.33 3.57 -4.15
C VAL A 24 -5.48 2.05 -4.28
N LEU A 25 -6.64 1.55 -4.72
CA LEU A 25 -6.85 0.11 -4.94
C LEU A 25 -5.82 -0.46 -5.93
N ALA A 26 -5.60 0.20 -7.06
CA ALA A 26 -4.60 -0.21 -8.05
C ALA A 26 -3.19 -0.25 -7.44
N LEU A 27 -2.82 0.75 -6.64
CA LEU A 27 -1.52 0.78 -5.94
C LEU A 27 -1.38 -0.33 -4.90
N VAL A 28 -2.45 -0.68 -4.17
CA VAL A 28 -2.42 -1.84 -3.25
C VAL A 28 -2.15 -3.13 -4.02
N VAL A 29 -2.85 -3.36 -5.13
CA VAL A 29 -2.62 -4.55 -5.98
C VAL A 29 -1.19 -4.56 -6.51
N VAL A 30 -0.70 -3.45 -7.06
CA VAL A 30 0.67 -3.34 -7.56
C VAL A 30 1.68 -3.57 -6.43
N ASN A 31 1.46 -3.05 -5.22
CA ASN A 31 2.32 -3.29 -4.06
C ASN A 31 2.40 -4.78 -3.70
N MET A 32 1.26 -5.49 -3.73
CA MET A 32 1.22 -6.94 -3.50
C MET A 32 1.98 -7.73 -4.57
N LEU A 33 1.85 -7.34 -5.84
CA LEU A 33 2.57 -7.98 -6.95
C LEU A 33 4.09 -7.74 -6.85
N THR A 34 4.51 -6.50 -6.57
CA THR A 34 5.94 -6.19 -6.40
C THR A 34 6.54 -6.88 -5.19
N ARG A 35 5.77 -7.11 -4.12
CA ARG A 35 6.16 -7.92 -2.94
C ARG A 35 6.44 -9.37 -3.31
N ILE A 36 5.54 -10.01 -4.07
CA ILE A 36 5.75 -11.39 -4.54
C ILE A 36 7.04 -11.47 -5.36
N ARG A 37 7.27 -10.48 -6.24
CA ARG A 37 8.48 -10.43 -7.03
C ARG A 37 9.73 -10.17 -6.18
N ALA A 38 9.65 -9.30 -5.18
CA ALA A 38 10.73 -9.01 -4.24
C ALA A 38 11.19 -10.27 -3.51
N HIS A 39 10.24 -11.11 -3.06
CA HIS A 39 10.56 -12.39 -2.42
C HIS A 39 11.43 -13.27 -3.32
N SER A 40 11.07 -13.37 -4.61
CA SER A 40 11.85 -14.16 -5.59
C SER A 40 13.24 -13.56 -5.86
N VAL A 41 13.35 -12.23 -5.90
CA VAL A 41 14.65 -11.54 -6.06
C VAL A 41 15.56 -11.77 -4.87
N HIS A 42 15.04 -11.70 -3.65
CA HIS A 42 15.86 -11.93 -2.47
C HIS A 42 16.33 -13.39 -2.37
N GLN A 43 15.50 -14.36 -2.76
CA GLN A 43 15.94 -15.76 -2.85
C GLN A 43 17.10 -15.93 -3.83
N SER A 44 16.97 -15.40 -5.06
CA SER A 44 18.05 -15.52 -6.04
C SER A 44 19.35 -14.85 -5.60
N GLN A 45 19.28 -13.74 -4.85
CA GLN A 45 20.47 -13.09 -4.30
C GLN A 45 21.21 -14.00 -3.31
N VAL A 46 20.49 -14.71 -2.44
CA VAL A 46 21.11 -15.69 -1.52
C VAL A 46 21.70 -16.87 -2.28
N ASP A 47 20.97 -17.41 -3.27
CA ASP A 47 21.45 -18.52 -4.09
C ASP A 47 22.74 -18.17 -4.85
N ASP A 48 22.88 -16.90 -5.27
CA ASP A 48 24.07 -16.35 -5.91
C ASP A 48 25.22 -16.03 -4.92
N GLY A 49 25.04 -16.30 -3.63
CA GLY A 49 26.05 -16.12 -2.58
C GLY A 49 26.16 -14.70 -2.04
N ALA A 50 25.11 -13.88 -2.10
CA ALA A 50 25.13 -12.54 -1.54
C ALA A 50 25.20 -12.56 0.01
N GLU A 51 26.26 -11.96 0.57
CA GLU A 51 26.42 -11.77 2.02
C GLU A 51 25.43 -10.75 2.61
N GLU A 52 24.96 -9.82 1.77
CA GLU A 52 23.98 -8.79 2.14
C GLU A 52 22.90 -8.65 1.08
N LEU A 53 21.65 -8.59 1.53
CA LEU A 53 20.50 -8.41 0.64
C LEU A 53 20.33 -6.95 0.25
N SER A 54 20.00 -6.72 -1.01
CA SER A 54 19.56 -5.42 -1.51
C SER A 54 18.03 -5.34 -1.58
N ARG A 55 17.47 -4.17 -1.30
CA ARG A 55 16.02 -3.94 -1.42
C ARG A 55 15.59 -3.97 -2.88
N TYR A 56 14.47 -4.64 -3.18
CA TYR A 56 13.85 -4.60 -4.50
C TYR A 56 13.19 -3.23 -4.77
N PHE A 57 13.89 -2.39 -5.55
CA PHE A 57 13.50 -1.00 -5.80
C PHE A 57 12.03 -0.80 -6.23
N PRO A 58 11.46 -1.58 -7.17
CA PRO A 58 10.06 -1.42 -7.55
C PRO A 58 9.10 -1.58 -6.37
N HIS A 59 9.38 -2.48 -5.42
CA HIS A 59 8.52 -2.64 -4.25
C HIS A 59 8.62 -1.43 -3.32
N SER A 60 9.84 -0.96 -3.02
CA SER A 60 10.04 0.25 -2.21
C SER A 60 9.34 1.48 -2.81
N LEU A 61 9.43 1.66 -4.12
CA LEU A 61 8.73 2.74 -4.84
C LEU A 61 7.21 2.62 -4.68
N THR A 62 6.65 1.41 -4.85
CA THR A 62 5.20 1.20 -4.71
C THR A 62 4.70 1.38 -3.28
N SER A 63 5.48 1.00 -2.26
CA SER A 63 5.11 1.24 -0.86
C SER A 63 5.08 2.73 -0.54
N ILE A 64 6.08 3.50 -1.00
CA ILE A 64 6.10 4.97 -0.84
C ILE A 64 4.93 5.60 -1.61
N ALA A 65 4.71 5.20 -2.85
CA ALA A 65 3.60 5.71 -3.66
C ALA A 65 2.23 5.44 -3.02
N LEU A 66 2.04 4.25 -2.42
CA LEU A 66 0.82 3.90 -1.70
C LEU A 66 0.60 4.80 -0.47
N VAL A 67 1.65 5.07 0.31
CA VAL A 67 1.57 6.00 1.45
C VAL A 67 1.18 7.40 0.98
N LEU A 68 1.85 7.93 -0.05
CA LEU A 68 1.55 9.26 -0.59
C LEU A 68 0.13 9.33 -1.17
N ALA A 69 -0.31 8.29 -1.89
CA ALA A 69 -1.67 8.21 -2.41
C ALA A 69 -2.71 8.13 -1.29
N SER A 70 -2.41 7.44 -0.18
CA SER A 70 -3.30 7.39 0.98
C SER A 70 -3.43 8.76 1.67
N PHE A 71 -2.37 9.58 1.67
CA PHE A 71 -2.44 10.96 2.16
C PHE A 71 -3.20 11.88 1.21
N ALA A 72 -3.01 11.72 -0.10
CA ALA A 72 -3.84 12.42 -1.08
C ALA A 72 -5.33 12.05 -0.89
N PHE A 73 -5.61 10.76 -0.66
CA PHE A 73 -6.95 10.28 -0.36
C PHE A 73 -7.50 10.87 0.94
N LEU A 74 -6.68 11.01 1.98
CA LEU A 74 -7.06 11.67 3.23
C LEU A 74 -7.43 13.15 3.05
N VAL A 75 -6.74 13.86 2.14
CA VAL A 75 -7.05 15.27 1.87
C VAL A 75 -8.40 15.40 1.14
N ILE A 76 -8.70 14.49 0.21
CA ILE A 76 -9.92 14.52 -0.60
C ILE A 76 -11.12 13.96 0.18
N GLU A 77 -10.97 12.80 0.82
CA GLU A 77 -11.99 12.12 1.61
C GLU A 77 -11.48 11.82 3.03
N PRO A 78 -11.67 12.74 3.99
CA PRO A 78 -11.02 12.67 5.29
C PRO A 78 -11.24 11.38 6.08
N HIS A 79 -12.47 10.85 6.08
CA HIS A 79 -12.77 9.64 6.82
C HIS A 79 -12.20 8.39 6.11
N GLY A 80 -12.46 8.27 4.80
CA GLY A 80 -11.99 7.18 3.97
C GLY A 80 -10.46 7.07 3.98
N GLY A 81 -9.80 8.19 3.68
CA GLY A 81 -8.36 8.29 3.60
C GLY A 81 -7.63 8.22 4.94
N MET A 82 -8.25 8.56 6.07
CA MET A 82 -7.61 8.40 7.39
C MET A 82 -7.34 6.93 7.70
N VAL A 83 -8.37 6.09 7.56
CA VAL A 83 -8.22 4.65 7.78
C VAL A 83 -7.23 4.06 6.78
N MET A 84 -7.31 4.47 5.50
CA MET A 84 -6.36 4.00 4.48
C MET A 84 -4.92 4.39 4.81
N SER A 85 -4.69 5.60 5.34
CA SER A 85 -3.37 6.09 5.73
C SER A 85 -2.76 5.25 6.85
N VAL A 86 -3.56 4.92 7.87
CA VAL A 86 -3.12 4.02 8.96
C VAL A 86 -2.73 2.65 8.40
N LEU A 87 -3.55 2.08 7.52
CA LEU A 87 -3.25 0.80 6.88
C LEU A 87 -2.00 0.85 6.00
N ALA A 88 -1.83 1.90 5.19
CA ALA A 88 -0.69 2.07 4.30
C ALA A 88 0.63 2.26 5.07
N ILE A 89 0.62 3.07 6.14
CA ILE A 89 1.78 3.24 7.03
C ILE A 89 2.09 1.92 7.74
N GLY A 90 1.07 1.24 8.29
CA GLY A 90 1.25 -0.05 8.95
C GLY A 90 1.85 -1.10 8.01
N LEU A 91 1.38 -1.16 6.77
CA LEU A 91 1.92 -2.02 5.72
C LEU A 91 3.39 -1.67 5.40
N PHE A 92 3.70 -0.38 5.21
CA PHE A 92 5.06 0.10 4.95
C PHE A 92 6.03 -0.27 6.09
N LEU A 93 5.61 -0.10 7.35
CA LEU A 93 6.41 -0.49 8.51
C LEU A 93 6.61 -2.00 8.58
N THR A 94 5.57 -2.76 8.26
CA THR A 94 5.66 -4.23 8.20
C THR A 94 6.66 -4.67 7.13
N ASP A 95 6.64 -4.05 5.95
CA ASP A 95 7.61 -4.32 4.87
C ASP A 95 9.05 -4.00 5.29
N PHE A 96 9.22 -2.90 6.04
CA PHE A 96 10.52 -2.53 6.55
C PHE A 96 11.08 -3.62 7.47
N PHE A 97 10.32 -4.05 8.48
CA PHE A 97 10.79 -5.07 9.42
C PHE A 97 10.93 -6.46 8.80
N GLU A 98 10.10 -6.79 7.81
CA GLU A 98 10.22 -8.03 7.04
C GLU A 98 11.49 -8.06 6.17
N PHE A 99 11.99 -6.91 5.73
CA PHE A 99 13.29 -6.85 5.08
C PHE A 99 14.44 -7.04 6.08
N GLU A 100 14.35 -6.41 7.26
CA GLU A 100 15.35 -6.61 8.32
C GLU A 100 15.39 -8.07 8.80
N SER A 101 14.23 -8.75 8.93
CA SER A 101 14.19 -10.17 9.28
C SER A 101 14.86 -11.04 8.23
N ARG A 102 14.67 -10.75 6.94
CA ARG A 102 15.33 -11.47 5.83
C ARG A 102 16.84 -11.33 5.84
N GLN A 103 17.37 -10.16 6.20
CA GLN A 103 18.82 -10.01 6.35
C GLN A 103 19.36 -10.90 7.46
N VAL A 104 18.62 -11.02 8.58
CA VAL A 104 18.97 -11.95 9.66
C VAL A 104 18.89 -13.40 9.18
N GLU A 105 17.85 -13.77 8.45
CA GLU A 105 17.71 -15.13 7.89
C GLU A 105 18.88 -15.47 6.95
N ALA A 106 19.24 -14.55 6.05
CA ALA A 106 20.33 -14.74 5.09
C ALA A 106 21.69 -14.90 5.78
N ARG A 107 21.98 -14.10 6.81
CA ARG A 107 23.27 -14.14 7.54
C ARG A 107 23.43 -15.37 8.43
N ASN A 108 22.35 -16.08 8.73
CA ASN A 108 22.34 -17.25 9.62
C ASN A 108 22.00 -18.55 8.87
N ASP A 109 22.08 -18.56 7.52
CA ASP A 109 21.75 -19.72 6.67
C ASP A 109 20.37 -20.33 7.00
N MET A 110 19.41 -19.49 7.36
CA MET A 110 18.05 -19.91 7.70
C MET A 110 17.18 -19.99 6.44
N THR A 111 16.18 -20.87 6.48
CA THR A 111 15.17 -20.92 5.41
C THR A 111 14.36 -19.63 5.38
N PHE A 112 14.26 -19.00 4.20
CA PHE A 112 13.45 -17.80 4.04
C PHE A 112 11.98 -18.05 4.30
N GLU A 113 11.44 -17.39 5.32
CA GLU A 113 10.03 -17.48 5.60
C GLU A 113 9.20 -16.65 4.59
N ARG A 114 7.95 -17.09 4.42
CA ARG A 114 6.95 -16.25 3.74
C ARG A 114 6.69 -15.02 4.59
N PRO A 115 6.47 -13.83 3.97
CA PRO A 115 6.30 -12.59 4.71
C PRO A 115 4.89 -12.49 5.31
N LYS A 116 4.62 -13.25 6.38
CA LYS A 116 3.27 -13.47 6.93
C LYS A 116 2.63 -12.18 7.42
N GLY A 117 3.38 -11.37 8.18
CA GLY A 117 2.84 -10.11 8.72
C GLY A 117 2.49 -9.14 7.60
N ALA A 118 3.39 -9.07 6.64
CA ALA A 118 3.30 -8.25 5.45
C ALA A 118 2.09 -8.63 4.56
N VAL A 119 1.86 -9.93 4.40
CA VAL A 119 0.68 -10.47 3.69
C VAL A 119 -0.61 -10.14 4.44
N ALA A 120 -0.65 -10.31 5.76
CA ALA A 120 -1.84 -9.99 6.56
C ALA A 120 -2.19 -8.49 6.46
N ALA A 121 -1.20 -7.61 6.62
CA ALA A 121 -1.38 -6.17 6.45
C ALA A 121 -1.85 -5.81 5.03
N SER A 122 -1.30 -6.47 4.00
CA SER A 122 -1.72 -6.27 2.60
C SER A 122 -3.18 -6.65 2.38
N VAL A 123 -3.65 -7.74 2.98
CA VAL A 123 -5.05 -8.18 2.87
C VAL A 123 -5.99 -7.16 3.50
N LEU A 124 -5.66 -6.61 4.68
CA LEU A 124 -6.46 -5.57 5.31
C LEU A 124 -6.53 -4.31 4.43
N ALA A 125 -5.39 -3.88 3.89
CA ALA A 125 -5.33 -2.76 2.95
C ALA A 125 -6.17 -3.02 1.70
N LEU A 126 -6.10 -4.22 1.13
CA LEU A 126 -6.87 -4.61 -0.05
C LEU A 126 -8.37 -4.63 0.21
N LEU A 127 -8.82 -5.20 1.33
CA LEU A 127 -10.23 -5.24 1.69
C LEU A 127 -10.79 -3.83 1.87
N TYR A 128 -10.04 -2.96 2.56
CA TYR A 128 -10.50 -1.60 2.79
C TYR A 128 -10.49 -0.74 1.53
N ALA A 129 -9.41 -0.78 0.74
CA ALA A 129 -9.36 -0.08 -0.55
C ALA A 129 -10.42 -0.60 -1.52
N GLY A 130 -10.66 -1.92 -1.52
CA GLY A 130 -11.70 -2.56 -2.31
C GLY A 130 -13.09 -2.10 -1.89
N TYR A 131 -13.36 -2.01 -0.59
CA TYR A 131 -14.61 -1.43 -0.08
C TYR A 131 -14.78 0.01 -0.57
N GLN A 132 -13.80 0.89 -0.36
CA GLN A 132 -13.89 2.30 -0.78
C GLN A 132 -14.07 2.46 -2.29
N SER A 133 -13.38 1.64 -3.10
CA SER A 133 -13.38 1.79 -4.56
C SER A 133 -14.55 1.08 -5.26
N LEU A 134 -14.99 -0.08 -4.77
CA LEU A 134 -15.93 -0.94 -5.49
C LEU A 134 -17.35 -0.84 -4.95
N PHE A 135 -17.57 -0.20 -3.80
CA PHE A 135 -18.90 -0.11 -3.21
C PHE A 135 -19.91 0.62 -4.11
N VAL A 136 -19.47 1.52 -4.99
CA VAL A 136 -20.36 2.16 -5.98
C VAL A 136 -21.13 1.17 -6.86
N PHE A 137 -20.59 -0.03 -7.09
CA PHE A 137 -21.27 -1.08 -7.85
C PHE A 137 -22.24 -1.91 -6.99
N ILE A 138 -22.04 -1.91 -5.67
CA ILE A 138 -22.81 -2.68 -4.69
C ILE A 138 -23.92 -1.82 -4.09
N GLU A 139 -23.69 -0.53 -3.93
CA GLU A 139 -24.59 0.46 -3.34
C GLU A 139 -26.02 0.38 -3.88
N PRO A 140 -26.28 0.29 -5.20
CA PRO A 140 -27.65 0.21 -5.71
C PRO A 140 -28.39 -1.06 -5.25
N LEU A 141 -27.67 -2.18 -5.13
CA LEU A 141 -28.24 -3.45 -4.67
C LEU A 141 -28.48 -3.43 -3.16
N TRP A 142 -27.57 -2.80 -2.40
CA TRP A 142 -27.70 -2.66 -0.95
C TRP A 142 -28.91 -1.80 -0.57
N ASN A 143 -29.05 -0.63 -1.20
CA ASN A 143 -30.15 0.31 -0.98
C ASN A 143 -31.51 -0.23 -1.44
N ALA A 144 -31.55 -1.35 -2.18
CA ALA A 144 -32.79 -2.02 -2.56
C ALA A 144 -33.35 -2.94 -1.45
N VAL A 145 -32.52 -3.31 -0.46
CA VAL A 145 -32.89 -4.29 0.59
C VAL A 145 -32.84 -3.68 1.99
N VAL A 146 -31.93 -2.72 2.23
CA VAL A 146 -31.78 -1.97 3.49
C VAL A 146 -32.24 -0.55 3.28
#